data_AF-A0A419A9G3-F1
#
_entry.id   AF-A0A419A9G3-F1
#
_cell.length_a   1.000
_cell.length_b   1.000
_cell.length_c   1.000
_cell.angle_alpha   90.00
_cell.angle_beta   90.00
_cell.angle_gamma   90.00
#
_symmetry.space_group_name_H-M   'P 1'
#
loop_
_entity.id
_entity.type
_entity.pdbx_description
1 polymer ?
#
loop_
_entity_poly.entity_id
_entity_poly.type
_entity_poly.pdbx_seq_one_letter_code
_entity_poly.pdbx_strand_id
1 'polypeptide(L)'
;MASLHPPRLPESFAAAGWDDFLAAFGLGLLLAALVVALAMPALRRRPRRPRAAERIAAAAKLPAPERLLALSRLLAERGGALPADQRAALYRGEGGDPARIEALILGRKRGAR
;
A
#
# COMPACT_ATOMS: atom_id res chain seq x y z
N MET A 1 -3.56 45.56 52.05
CA MET A 1 -3.87 45.64 50.62
C MET A 1 -2.56 45.66 49.85
N ALA A 2 -2.23 44.58 49.15
CA ALA A 2 -1.00 44.49 48.36
C ALA A 2 -1.24 45.11 46.97
N SER A 3 -0.66 46.28 46.73
CA SER A 3 -0.57 46.91 45.42
C SER A 3 0.41 46.10 44.57
N LEU A 4 -0.11 45.26 43.68
CA LEU A 4 0.69 44.67 42.61
C LEU A 4 0.97 45.77 41.58
N HIS A 5 2.24 46.17 41.47
CA HIS A 5 2.69 47.05 40.40
C HIS A 5 2.37 46.42 39.03
N PRO A 6 1.94 47.19 38.02
CA PRO A 6 1.68 46.64 36.70
C PRO A 6 2.98 46.00 36.18
N PRO A 7 2.98 44.72 35.80
CA PRO A 7 4.15 44.09 35.20
C PRO A 7 4.43 44.77 33.87
N ARG A 8 5.38 45.72 33.87
CA ARG A 8 5.88 46.33 32.64
C ARG A 8 6.76 45.29 31.98
N LEU A 9 6.26 44.65 30.92
CA LEU A 9 7.11 43.84 30.06
C LEU A 9 8.22 44.74 29.49
N PRO A 10 9.49 44.33 29.54
CA PRO A 10 10.57 45.06 28.89
C PRO A 10 10.24 45.24 27.40
N GLU A 11 10.45 46.44 26.84
CA GLU A 11 10.12 46.75 25.44
C GLU A 11 10.80 45.82 24.42
N SER A 12 11.90 45.18 24.83
CA SER A 12 12.58 44.12 24.05
C SER A 12 11.72 42.89 23.77
N PHE A 13 10.63 42.69 24.52
CA PHE A 13 9.64 41.64 24.27
C PHE A 13 8.40 42.14 23.49
N ALA A 14 8.27 43.47 23.31
CA ALA A 14 7.16 44.07 22.60
C ALA A 14 7.43 44.19 21.08
N ALA A 15 8.70 44.16 20.66
CA ALA A 15 9.11 44.21 19.28
C ALA A 15 9.78 42.89 18.86
N ALA A 16 9.30 42.30 17.78
CA ALA A 16 9.91 41.11 17.20
C ALA A 16 11.33 41.45 16.68
N GLY A 17 12.33 40.74 17.20
CA GLY A 17 13.71 40.86 16.77
C GLY A 17 13.99 40.05 15.50
N TRP A 18 15.15 40.27 14.87
CA TRP A 18 15.62 39.45 13.73
C TRP A 18 15.68 37.96 14.07
N ASP A 19 16.00 37.62 15.32
CA ASP A 19 16.02 36.26 15.82
C ASP A 19 14.62 35.63 15.82
N ASP A 20 13.57 36.40 16.14
CA ASP A 20 12.19 35.93 16.10
C ASP A 20 11.74 35.63 14.67
N PHE A 21 12.16 36.45 13.70
CA PHE A 21 11.89 36.19 12.28
C PHE A 21 12.59 34.93 11.80
N LEU A 22 13.84 34.71 12.21
CA LEU A 22 14.59 33.50 11.85
C LEU A 22 13.98 32.25 12.50
N ALA A 23 13.56 32.35 13.76
CA ALA A 23 12.87 31.29 14.47
C ALA A 23 11.51 30.97 13.83
N ALA A 24 10.71 31.99 13.50
CA ALA A 24 9.43 31.83 12.81
C ALA A 24 9.60 31.21 11.42
N PHE A 25 10.64 31.60 10.69
CA PHE A 25 10.97 31.02 9.38
C PHE A 25 11.35 29.54 9.49
N GLY A 26 12.24 29.20 10.43
CA GLY A 26 12.62 27.81 10.72
C GLY A 26 11.42 26.96 11.15
N LEU A 27 10.55 27.52 11.99
CA LEU A 27 9.31 26.87 12.42
C LEU A 27 8.36 26.64 11.24
N GLY A 28 8.23 27.62 10.33
CA GLY A 28 7.46 27.50 9.11
C GLY A 28 7.99 26.39 8.19
N LEU A 29 9.31 26.28 8.03
CA LEU A 29 9.96 25.20 7.29
C LEU A 29 9.67 23.83 7.91
N LEU A 30 9.78 23.70 9.24
CA LEU A 30 9.45 22.47 9.96
C LEU A 30 7.98 22.08 9.76
N LEU A 31 7.07 23.05 9.86
CA LEU A 31 5.65 22.82 9.64
C LEU A 31 5.35 22.38 8.20
N ALA A 32 5.96 23.04 7.21
CA ALA A 32 5.82 22.68 5.80
C ALA A 32 6.36 21.26 5.53
N ALA A 33 7.52 20.92 6.08
CA ALA A 33 8.10 19.59 5.97
C ALA A 33 7.18 18.52 6.59
N LEU A 34 6.58 18.81 7.75
CA LEU A 34 5.62 17.92 8.41
C LEU A 34 4.38 17.69 7.55
N VAL A 35 3.80 18.75 6.99
CA VAL A 35 2.64 18.64 6.08
C VAL A 35 2.98 17.81 4.84
N VAL A 36 4.14 18.06 4.22
CA VAL A 36 4.60 17.28 3.05
C VAL A 36 4.82 15.82 3.43
N ALA A 37 5.42 15.52 4.59
CA ALA A 37 5.64 14.16 5.06
C ALA A 37 4.32 13.41 5.29
N LEU A 38 3.32 14.07 5.86
CA LEU A 38 1.97 13.53 6.05
C LEU A 38 1.22 13.34 4.73
N ALA A 39 1.42 14.22 3.75
CA ALA A 39 0.83 14.12 2.42
C ALA A 39 1.55 13.07 1.55
N MET A 40 2.84 12.82 1.78
CA MET A 40 3.68 11.92 1.00
C MET A 40 3.09 10.50 0.84
N PRO A 41 2.53 9.81 1.85
CA PRO A 41 1.94 8.49 1.66
C PRO A 41 0.71 8.50 0.73
N ALA A 42 -0.06 9.60 0.69
CA ALA A 42 -1.18 9.75 -0.22
C ALA A 42 -0.72 10.08 -1.66
N LEU A 43 0.36 10.86 -1.79
CA LEU A 43 0.93 11.23 -3.10
C LEU A 43 1.85 10.14 -3.68
N ARG A 44 2.43 9.29 -2.84
CA ARG A 44 3.23 8.13 -3.27
C ARG A 44 2.31 7.20 -4.03
N ARG A 45 2.52 7.11 -5.34
CA ARG A 45 1.87 6.12 -6.20
C ARG A 45 2.03 4.75 -5.56
N ARG A 46 0.92 4.22 -5.03
CA ARG A 46 0.87 2.87 -4.50
C ARG A 46 1.40 1.93 -5.58
N PRO A 47 2.40 1.07 -5.29
CA PRO A 47 2.85 0.09 -6.26
C PRO A 47 1.62 -0.69 -6.72
N ARG A 48 1.36 -0.68 -8.03
CA ARG A 48 0.21 -1.39 -8.60
C ARG A 48 0.36 -2.84 -8.21
N ARG A 49 -0.62 -3.40 -7.48
CA ARG A 49 -0.66 -4.84 -7.25
C ARG A 49 -0.60 -5.53 -8.63
N PRO A 50 0.29 -6.51 -8.81
CA PRO A 50 0.46 -7.16 -10.11
C PRO A 50 -0.87 -7.73 -10.57
N ARG A 51 -1.20 -7.50 -11.84
CA ARG A 51 -2.47 -7.92 -12.42
C ARG A 51 -2.55 -9.46 -12.39
N ALA A 52 -3.78 -9.99 -12.41
CA ALA A 52 -4.00 -11.44 -12.51
C ALA A 52 -3.20 -12.07 -13.66
N ALA A 53 -3.20 -11.40 -14.82
CA ALA A 53 -2.46 -11.81 -16.01
C ALA A 53 -0.93 -11.86 -15.79
N GLU A 54 -0.36 -10.89 -15.07
CA GLU A 54 1.08 -10.88 -14.75
C GLU A 54 1.45 -12.03 -13.81
N ARG A 55 0.58 -12.35 -12.85
CA ARG A 55 0.77 -13.49 -11.94
C ARG A 55 0.60 -14.84 -12.65
N ILE A 56 -0.31 -14.93 -13.62
CA ILE A 56 -0.46 -16.12 -14.49
C ILE A 56 0.79 -16.29 -15.35
N ALA A 57 1.28 -15.21 -15.98
CA ALA A 57 2.50 -15.23 -16.78
C ALA A 57 3.75 -15.60 -15.95
N ALA A 58 3.82 -15.16 -14.69
CA ALA A 58 4.86 -15.59 -13.77
C ALA A 58 4.75 -17.08 -13.43
N ALA A 59 3.53 -17.59 -13.18
CA ALA A 59 3.29 -19.01 -12.92
C ALA A 59 3.63 -19.90 -14.13
N ALA A 60 3.50 -19.39 -15.36
CA ALA A 60 3.86 -20.13 -16.57
C ALA A 60 5.37 -20.46 -16.67
N LYS A 61 6.23 -19.78 -15.90
CA LYS A 61 7.68 -20.05 -15.84
C LYS A 61 8.05 -21.15 -14.85
N LEU A 62 7.09 -21.64 -14.06
CA LEU A 62 7.31 -22.67 -13.05
C LEU A 62 7.17 -24.07 -13.66
N PRO A 63 7.83 -25.09 -13.06
CA PRO A 63 7.54 -26.50 -13.33
C PRO A 63 6.05 -26.81 -13.22
N ALA A 64 5.57 -27.78 -14.00
CA ALA A 64 4.14 -28.13 -14.09
C ALA A 64 3.41 -28.26 -12.73
N PRO A 65 3.91 -29.01 -11.72
CA PRO A 65 3.24 -29.11 -10.42
C PRO A 65 3.24 -27.79 -9.64
N GLU A 66 4.32 -27.01 -9.72
CA GLU A 66 4.45 -25.71 -9.07
C GLU A 66 3.54 -24.66 -9.70
N ARG A 67 3.38 -24.71 -11.04
CA ARG A 67 2.43 -23.88 -11.79
C ARG A 67 1.01 -24.16 -11.33
N LEU A 68 0.62 -25.44 -11.20
CA LEU A 68 -0.71 -25.82 -10.73
C LEU A 68 -0.97 -25.30 -9.31
N LEU A 69 0.01 -25.43 -8.41
CA LEU A 69 -0.07 -24.89 -7.06
C LEU A 69 -0.21 -23.36 -7.07
N ALA A 70 0.60 -22.64 -7.85
CA ALA A 70 0.55 -21.19 -7.95
C ALA A 70 -0.80 -20.69 -8.48
N LEU A 71 -1.34 -21.35 -9.52
CA LEU A 71 -2.66 -21.04 -10.07
C LEU A 71 -3.79 -21.35 -9.07
N SER A 72 -3.69 -22.45 -8.30
CA SER A 72 -4.67 -22.79 -7.27
C SER A 72 -4.73 -21.74 -6.15
N ARG A 73 -3.58 -21.24 -5.69
CA ARG A 73 -3.49 -20.15 -4.71
C ARG A 73 -4.08 -18.86 -5.26
N LEU A 74 -3.76 -18.54 -6.52
CA LEU A 74 -4.29 -17.35 -7.21
C LEU A 74 -5.81 -17.39 -7.38
N LEU A 75 -6.38 -18.59 -7.55
CA LEU A 75 -7.82 -18.81 -7.61
C LEU A 75 -8.46 -18.70 -6.20
N ALA A 76 -7.83 -19.27 -5.17
CA ALA A 76 -8.30 -19.20 -3.78
C ALA A 76 -8.32 -17.77 -3.23
N GLU A 77 -7.31 -16.95 -3.53
CA GLU A 77 -7.29 -15.52 -3.19
C GLU A 77 -8.46 -14.72 -3.80
N ARG A 78 -9.07 -15.25 -4.85
CA ARG A 78 -10.27 -14.68 -5.51
C ARG A 78 -11.57 -15.34 -5.05
N GLY A 79 -11.53 -16.14 -3.99
CA GLY A 79 -12.69 -16.88 -3.47
C GLY A 79 -13.16 -18.00 -4.39
N GLY A 80 -12.29 -18.49 -5.29
CA GLY A 80 -12.57 -19.64 -6.14
C GLY A 80 -12.06 -20.94 -5.53
N ALA A 81 -12.80 -22.03 -5.72
CA ALA A 81 -12.37 -23.37 -5.34
C ALA A 81 -11.75 -24.09 -6.53
N LEU A 82 -10.69 -24.86 -6.28
CA LEU A 82 -10.09 -25.71 -7.29
C LEU A 82 -11.03 -26.89 -7.62
N PRO A 83 -11.30 -27.16 -8.92
CA PRO A 83 -12.06 -28.35 -9.36
C PRO A 83 -11.49 -29.65 -8.79
N ALA A 84 -12.34 -30.65 -8.57
CA ALA A 84 -11.97 -31.88 -7.85
C ALA A 84 -10.90 -32.71 -8.60
N ASP A 85 -11.00 -32.78 -9.92
CA ASP A 85 -10.03 -33.41 -10.82
C ASP A 85 -8.66 -32.71 -10.75
N GLN A 86 -8.65 -31.38 -10.79
CA GLN A 86 -7.43 -30.57 -10.66
C GLN A 86 -6.81 -30.67 -9.25
N ARG A 87 -7.65 -30.84 -8.22
CA ARG A 87 -7.20 -31.09 -6.84
C ARG A 87 -6.53 -32.46 -6.72
N ALA A 88 -7.09 -33.49 -7.34
CA ALA A 88 -6.49 -34.82 -7.38
C ALA A 88 -5.13 -34.77 -8.12
N ALA A 89 -5.06 -34.07 -9.26
CA ALA A 89 -3.80 -33.87 -9.98
C ALA A 89 -2.73 -33.20 -9.10
N LEU A 90 -3.11 -32.16 -8.36
CA LEU A 90 -2.20 -31.48 -7.42
C LEU A 90 -1.67 -32.42 -6.33
N TYR A 91 -2.53 -33.26 -5.76
CA TYR A 91 -2.12 -34.25 -4.75
C TYR A 91 -1.23 -35.37 -5.32
N ARG A 92 -1.38 -35.69 -6.61
CA ARG A 92 -0.51 -36.65 -7.32
C ARG A 92 0.78 -36.03 -7.84
N GLY A 93 0.99 -34.72 -7.68
CA GLY A 93 2.14 -34.01 -8.23
C GLY A 93 2.10 -33.85 -9.75
N GLU A 94 0.92 -33.98 -10.35
CA GLU A 94 0.70 -33.81 -11.79
C GLU A 94 0.43 -32.33 -12.13
N GLY A 95 0.69 -31.93 -13.39
CA GLY A 95 0.48 -30.55 -13.84
C GLY A 95 -0.99 -30.13 -14.01
N GLY A 96 -1.91 -31.10 -14.09
CA GLY A 96 -3.33 -30.86 -14.39
C GLY A 96 -3.55 -30.07 -15.69
N ASP A 97 -4.75 -29.49 -15.83
CA ASP A 97 -5.08 -28.50 -16.88
C ASP A 97 -4.95 -27.03 -16.39
N PRO A 98 -3.81 -26.36 -16.65
CA PRO A 98 -3.63 -24.98 -16.25
C PRO A 98 -4.52 -23.99 -17.02
N ALA A 99 -4.86 -24.26 -18.28
CA ALA A 99 -5.67 -23.35 -19.10
C ALA A 99 -7.09 -23.20 -18.52
N ARG A 100 -7.66 -24.30 -18.03
CA ARG A 100 -8.97 -24.28 -17.35
C ARG A 100 -8.95 -23.44 -16.07
N ILE A 101 -7.88 -23.50 -15.28
CA ILE A 101 -7.77 -22.70 -14.05
C ILE A 101 -7.56 -21.22 -14.38
N GLU A 102 -6.77 -20.91 -15.39
CA GLU A 102 -6.57 -19.55 -15.88
C GLU A 102 -7.89 -18.91 -16.35
N ALA A 103 -8.71 -19.66 -17.08
CA ALA A 103 -10.05 -19.23 -17.48
C ALA A 103 -10.95 -18.92 -16.27
N LEU A 104 -10.92 -19.75 -15.22
CA LEU A 104 -11.66 -19.51 -13.97
C LEU A 104 -11.19 -18.24 -13.26
N ILE A 105 -9.86 -18.00 -13.20
CA ILE A 105 -9.27 -16.80 -12.59
C ILE A 105 -9.71 -15.53 -13.35
N LEU A 106 -9.69 -15.56 -14.68
CA LEU A 106 -10.05 -14.43 -15.53
C LEU A 106 -11.57 -14.18 -15.53
N GLY A 107 -12.38 -15.24 -15.55
CA GLY A 107 -13.84 -15.16 -15.53
C GLY A 107 -14.40 -14.54 -14.25
N ARG A 108 -13.81 -14.84 -13.09
CA ARG A 108 -14.28 -14.34 -11.78
C ARG A 108 -14.09 -12.83 -11.61
N LYS A 109 -13.21 -12.20 -12.40
CA LYS A 109 -13.05 -10.73 -12.44
C LYS A 109 -14.29 -10.01 -12.98
N ARG A 110 -15.12 -10.68 -13.80
CA ARG A 110 -16.34 -10.10 -14.37
C ARG A 110 -17.52 -10.04 -13.40
N GLY A 111 -17.57 -10.89 -12.37
CA GLY A 111 -18.70 -10.95 -11.42
C GLY A 111 -18.57 -10.05 -10.19
N ALA A 112 -17.43 -9.38 -10.00
CA ALA A 112 -17.19 -8.47 -8.87
C ALA A 112 -17.22 -6.98 -9.29
N ARG A 113 -17.92 -6.68 -10.38
CA ARG A 113 -18.12 -5.33 -10.91
C ARG A 113 -19.58 -4.95 -10.81
#